data_AF-A0A521N0P4-F1
#
_entry.id   AF-A0A521N0P4-F1
#
_cell.length_a   1.000
_cell.length_b   1.000
_cell.length_c   1.000
_cell.angle_alpha   90.00
_cell.angle_beta   90.00
_cell.angle_gamma   90.00
#
_symmetry.space_group_name_H-M   'P 1'
#
loop_
_entity.id
_entity.type
_entity.pdbx_description
1 polymer ?
#
loop_
_entity_poly.entity_id
_entity_poly.type
_entity_poly.pdbx_seq_one_letter_code
_entity_poly.pdbx_strand_id
1 'polypeptide(L)'
;DDDPAELYYSNGGELNLVTNKVSPKGGLRARAAAAMKMQPNLLPELNLTDTIVKVEAGADTGGDALTTAHIRNWMECIRSRKQPNAPVEAGYTHSIATIMANAACRTGEKVTFDEKTQEVMAGGKVFKY
;
A
#
# COMPACT_ATOMS: atom_id res chain seq x y z
N ASP A 1 -4.31 31.34 7.39
CA ASP A 1 -5.52 30.52 7.61
C ASP A 1 -5.68 29.45 6.55
N ASP A 2 -4.70 28.54 6.44
CA ASP A 2 -4.81 27.30 5.68
C ASP A 2 -3.85 26.29 6.32
N ASP A 3 -4.31 25.62 7.39
CA ASP A 3 -3.65 24.43 7.93
C ASP A 3 -4.57 23.23 7.67
N PRO A 4 -4.52 22.61 6.48
CA PRO A 4 -5.42 21.53 6.12
C PRO A 4 -5.17 20.33 7.04
N ALA A 5 -6.18 19.98 7.85
CA ALA A 5 -6.11 18.80 8.71
C ALA A 5 -6.36 17.51 7.92
N GLU A 6 -5.30 16.76 7.65
CA GLU A 6 -5.39 15.44 7.03
C GLU A 6 -5.67 14.35 8.09
N LEU A 7 -6.94 13.95 8.16
CA LEU A 7 -7.47 12.94 9.08
C LEU A 7 -8.09 11.79 8.29
N TYR A 8 -7.51 10.60 8.40
CA TYR A 8 -7.99 9.39 7.74
C TYR A 8 -8.61 8.44 8.77
N TYR A 9 -9.80 7.92 8.48
CA TYR A 9 -10.50 6.99 9.35
C TYR A 9 -10.66 5.61 8.70
N SER A 10 -10.57 4.58 9.51
CA SER A 10 -10.90 3.21 9.15
C SER A 10 -11.69 2.55 10.28
N ASN A 11 -12.20 1.34 10.04
CA ASN A 11 -12.81 0.55 11.12
C ASN A 11 -11.80 0.18 12.23
N GLY A 12 -10.50 0.39 12.04
CA GLY A 12 -9.48 0.20 13.06
C GLY A 12 -9.18 1.45 13.91
N GLY A 13 -9.53 2.65 13.44
CA GLY A 13 -9.18 3.89 14.12
C GLY A 13 -8.87 5.06 13.20
N GLU A 14 -8.08 6.01 13.70
CA GLU A 14 -7.72 7.28 13.07
C GLU A 14 -6.21 7.31 12.76
N LEU A 15 -5.84 7.74 11.55
CA LEU A 15 -4.52 8.25 11.20
C LEU A 15 -4.62 9.78 11.11
N ASN A 16 -3.95 10.47 12.02
CA ASN A 16 -3.98 11.92 12.15
C ASN A 16 -2.60 12.48 11.80
N LEU A 17 -2.48 13.10 10.62
CA LEU A 17 -1.22 13.66 10.14
C LEU A 17 -0.87 15.02 10.76
N VAL A 18 -1.85 15.70 11.38
CA VAL A 18 -1.58 16.91 12.18
C VAL A 18 -0.78 16.55 13.43
N THR A 19 -1.15 15.46 14.11
CA THR A 19 -0.46 14.97 15.31
C THR A 19 0.61 13.92 15.01
N ASN A 20 0.69 13.44 13.77
CA ASN A 20 1.49 12.27 13.38
C ASN A 20 1.21 11.04 14.26
N LYS A 21 -0.07 10.70 14.48
CA LYS A 21 -0.48 9.57 15.33
C LYS A 21 -1.47 8.64 14.65
N VAL A 22 -1.33 7.35 14.91
CA VAL A 22 -2.39 6.36 14.76
C VAL A 22 -3.02 6.15 16.14
N SER A 23 -4.36 6.07 16.20
CA SER A 23 -5.08 5.83 17.44
C SER A 23 -6.35 5.00 17.23
N PRO A 24 -6.89 4.33 18.27
CA PRO A 24 -8.16 3.60 18.18
C PRO A 24 -9.39 4.51 18.05
N LYS A 25 -9.21 5.83 17.95
CA LYS A 25 -10.29 6.81 17.88
C LYS A 25 -11.13 6.59 16.62
N GLY A 26 -12.45 6.48 16.79
CA GLY A 26 -13.37 6.17 15.69
C GLY A 26 -13.38 4.69 15.25
N GLY A 27 -12.55 3.83 15.84
CA GLY A 27 -12.48 2.41 15.51
C GLY A 27 -13.69 1.60 15.97
N LEU A 28 -13.80 0.37 15.46
CA LEU A 28 -14.94 -0.51 15.64
C LEU A 28 -14.94 -1.18 17.02
N ARG A 29 -15.73 -0.63 17.95
CA ARG A 29 -15.88 -1.17 19.32
C ARG A 29 -16.83 -2.36 19.37
N ALA A 30 -16.66 -3.20 20.40
CA ALA A 30 -17.36 -4.48 20.57
C ALA A 30 -18.88 -4.42 20.40
N ARG A 31 -19.54 -3.39 20.96
CA ARG A 31 -21.00 -3.25 20.84
C ARG A 31 -21.46 -3.07 19.40
N ALA A 32 -20.79 -2.20 18.64
CA ALA A 32 -21.11 -1.95 17.23
C ALA A 32 -20.70 -3.15 16.36
N ALA A 33 -19.56 -3.76 16.66
CA ALA A 33 -19.10 -4.98 15.99
C ALA A 33 -20.12 -6.12 16.13
N ALA A 34 -20.61 -6.37 17.34
CA ALA A 34 -21.59 -7.41 17.62
C ALA A 34 -22.90 -7.21 16.85
N ALA A 35 -23.39 -5.97 16.73
CA ALA A 35 -24.58 -5.66 15.94
C ALA A 35 -24.41 -5.99 14.45
N MET A 36 -23.18 -5.92 13.94
CA MET A 36 -22.82 -6.25 12.56
C MET A 36 -22.30 -7.69 12.39
N LYS A 37 -22.33 -8.52 13.44
CA LYS A 37 -21.72 -9.87 13.48
C LYS A 37 -20.22 -9.87 13.12
N MET A 38 -19.52 -8.80 13.47
CA MET A 38 -18.07 -8.63 13.30
C MET A 38 -17.37 -8.66 14.67
N GLN A 39 -16.05 -8.87 14.64
CA GLN A 39 -15.20 -8.69 15.83
C GLN A 39 -14.78 -7.22 15.98
N PRO A 40 -14.49 -6.74 17.20
CA PRO A 40 -13.92 -5.42 17.40
C PRO A 40 -12.60 -5.27 16.63
N ASN A 41 -12.36 -4.10 16.05
CA ASN A 41 -11.10 -3.76 15.41
C ASN A 41 -10.62 -2.41 15.95
N LEU A 42 -9.57 -2.41 16.77
CA LEU A 42 -9.00 -1.22 17.38
C LEU A 42 -7.48 -1.29 17.24
N LEU A 43 -6.92 -0.35 16.49
CA LEU A 43 -5.48 -0.21 16.34
C LEU A 43 -4.84 0.32 17.62
N PRO A 44 -3.62 -0.11 17.96
CA PRO A 44 -2.87 0.47 19.07
C PRO A 44 -2.54 1.94 18.80
N GLU A 45 -2.33 2.70 19.88
CA GLU A 45 -1.79 4.05 19.75
C GLU A 45 -0.31 4.00 19.35
N LEU A 46 0.06 4.76 18.34
CA LEU A 46 1.42 4.82 17.80
C LEU A 46 1.70 6.25 17.32
N ASN A 47 2.81 6.85 17.78
CA ASN A 47 3.33 8.05 17.11
C ASN A 47 4.16 7.60 15.90
N LEU A 48 3.86 8.18 14.74
CA LEU A 48 4.58 7.86 13.51
C LEU A 48 6.07 8.21 13.66
N THR A 49 6.38 9.28 14.39
CA THR A 49 7.76 9.72 14.68
C THR A 49 8.61 8.68 15.39
N ASP A 50 8.01 7.77 16.15
CA ASP A 50 8.75 6.78 16.94
C ASP A 50 9.28 5.64 16.04
N THR A 51 8.74 5.50 14.83
CA THR A 51 9.10 4.44 13.87
C THR A 51 9.80 4.98 12.62
N ILE A 52 9.89 6.30 12.45
CA ILE A 52 10.50 6.91 11.27
C ILE A 52 12.02 6.79 11.36
N VAL A 53 12.60 6.03 10.44
CA VAL A 53 14.01 6.17 10.06
C VAL A 53 14.16 7.56 9.46
N LYS A 54 15.10 8.37 9.99
CA LYS A 54 15.37 9.72 9.49
C LYS A 54 15.54 9.68 7.97
N VAL A 55 14.77 10.48 7.25
CA VAL A 55 14.84 10.55 5.78
C VAL A 55 16.20 11.11 5.40
N GLU A 56 17.02 10.30 4.74
CA GLU A 56 18.33 10.69 4.23
C GLU A 56 18.22 10.99 2.73
N ALA A 57 18.61 12.21 2.34
CA ALA A 57 18.59 12.68 0.95
C ALA A 57 20.00 12.91 0.38
N GLY A 58 21.03 12.41 1.07
CA GLY A 58 22.41 12.42 0.60
C GLY A 58 22.64 11.46 -0.57
N ALA A 59 23.81 11.57 -1.21
CA ALA A 59 24.22 10.62 -2.26
C ALA A 59 24.44 9.19 -1.72
N ASP A 60 24.82 9.09 -0.44
CA ASP A 60 24.86 7.84 0.31
C ASP A 60 23.78 7.90 1.39
N THR A 61 22.74 7.08 1.23
CA THR A 61 21.63 6.98 2.18
C THR A 61 21.86 5.90 3.23
N GLY A 62 23.05 5.27 3.24
CA GLY A 62 23.40 4.19 4.14
C GLY A 62 22.59 2.91 3.90
N GLY A 63 22.57 2.05 4.92
CA GLY A 63 21.81 0.80 4.86
C GLY A 63 20.32 1.00 5.15
N ASP A 64 19.46 0.64 4.20
CA ASP A 64 18.02 0.62 4.41
C ASP A 64 17.56 -0.69 5.08
N ALA A 65 16.91 -0.54 6.24
CA ALA A 65 16.42 -1.68 7.03
C ALA A 65 15.32 -2.46 6.29
N LEU A 66 14.50 -1.79 5.49
CA LEU A 66 13.42 -2.44 4.72
C LEU A 66 14.01 -3.29 3.59
N THR A 67 14.98 -2.76 2.85
CA THR A 67 15.74 -3.50 1.83
C THR A 67 16.44 -4.70 2.45
N THR A 68 17.10 -4.52 3.59
CA THR A 68 17.76 -5.64 4.30
C THR A 68 16.77 -6.72 4.71
N ALA A 69 15.62 -6.34 5.26
CA ALA A 69 14.57 -7.29 5.64
C ALA A 69 13.98 -8.02 4.42
N HIS A 70 13.77 -7.32 3.31
CA HIS A 70 13.28 -7.89 2.06
C HIS A 70 14.24 -8.96 1.50
N ILE A 71 15.52 -8.62 1.38
CA ILE A 71 16.54 -9.56 0.88
C ILE A 71 16.72 -10.74 1.83
N ARG A 72 16.65 -10.52 3.15
CA ARG A 72 16.66 -11.61 4.14
C ARG A 72 15.50 -12.58 3.92
N ASN A 73 14.26 -12.07 3.81
CA ASN A 73 13.09 -12.91 3.55
C ASN A 73 13.28 -13.74 2.28
N TRP A 74 13.76 -13.13 1.20
CA TRP A 74 14.01 -13.82 -0.06
C TRP A 74 15.04 -14.96 0.11
N MET A 75 16.19 -14.69 0.74
CA MET A 75 17.24 -15.67 0.98
C MET A 75 16.78 -16.82 1.90
N GLU A 76 15.98 -16.53 2.92
CA GLU A 76 15.37 -17.53 3.80
C GLU A 76 14.37 -18.40 3.04
N CYS A 77 13.53 -17.80 2.20
CA CYS A 77 12.57 -18.52 1.37
C CYS A 77 13.26 -19.44 0.36
N ILE A 78 14.39 -19.05 -0.22
CA ILE A 78 15.21 -19.92 -1.07
C ILE A 78 15.67 -21.15 -0.26
N ARG A 79 16.21 -20.93 0.94
CA ARG A 79 16.70 -22.02 1.80
C ARG A 79 15.59 -22.98 2.23
N SER A 80 14.46 -22.44 2.67
CA SER A 80 13.34 -23.24 3.19
C SER A 80 12.39 -23.73 2.11
N ARG A 81 12.56 -23.30 0.86
CA ARG A 81 11.62 -23.52 -0.26
C ARG A 81 10.20 -23.04 0.05
N LYS A 82 10.07 -21.95 0.80
CA LYS A 82 8.77 -21.31 1.07
C LYS A 82 8.53 -20.20 0.05
N GLN A 83 7.26 -19.86 -0.18
CA GLN A 83 6.90 -18.71 -1.02
C GLN A 83 7.41 -17.41 -0.35
N PRO A 84 8.09 -16.51 -1.08
CA PRO A 84 8.44 -15.18 -0.57
C PRO A 84 7.20 -14.32 -0.29
N ASN A 85 7.35 -13.34 0.60
CA ASN A 85 6.29 -12.37 0.90
C ASN A 85 5.90 -11.53 -0.34
N ALA A 86 6.82 -11.37 -1.29
CA ALA A 86 6.60 -10.72 -2.57
C ALA A 86 6.80 -11.73 -3.73
N PRO A 87 5.75 -12.49 -4.11
CA PRO A 87 5.76 -13.35 -5.29
C PRO A 87 5.95 -12.58 -6.60
N VAL A 88 6.34 -13.28 -7.67
CA VAL A 88 6.41 -12.69 -9.00
C VAL A 88 5.05 -12.21 -9.50
N GLU A 89 3.97 -12.87 -9.10
CA GLU A 89 2.59 -12.54 -9.45
C GLU A 89 2.17 -11.19 -8.86
N ALA A 90 2.70 -10.82 -7.69
CA ALA A 90 2.49 -9.49 -7.12
C ALA A 90 3.19 -8.41 -7.98
N GLY A 91 4.40 -8.70 -8.48
CA GLY A 91 5.09 -7.81 -9.44
C GLY A 91 4.36 -7.69 -10.78
N TYR A 92 3.80 -8.79 -11.28
CA TYR A 92 3.03 -8.82 -12.51
C TYR A 92 1.77 -7.95 -12.42
N THR A 93 0.96 -8.14 -11.36
CA THR A 93 -0.27 -7.36 -11.14
C THR A 93 0.02 -5.87 -10.93
N HIS A 94 1.10 -5.53 -10.21
CA HIS A 94 1.55 -4.15 -10.08
C HIS A 94 1.95 -3.54 -11.44
N SER A 95 2.67 -4.30 -12.27
CA SER A 95 3.08 -3.83 -13.60
C SER A 95 1.89 -3.53 -14.50
N ILE A 96 0.83 -4.36 -14.45
CA ILE A 96 -0.43 -4.09 -15.17
C ILE A 96 -0.99 -2.74 -14.75
N ALA A 97 -1.13 -2.47 -13.45
CA ALA A 97 -1.68 -1.22 -12.95
C ALA A 97 -0.85 0.00 -13.41
N THR A 98 0.48 -0.08 -13.38
CA THR A 98 1.38 0.98 -13.83
C THR A 98 1.24 1.24 -15.34
N ILE A 99 1.17 0.19 -16.16
CA ILE A 99 0.96 0.32 -17.61
C ILE A 99 -0.43 0.92 -17.89
N MET A 100 -1.46 0.50 -17.16
CA MET A 100 -2.81 1.06 -17.29
C MET A 100 -2.87 2.54 -16.96
N ALA A 101 -2.20 2.96 -15.87
CA ALA A 101 -2.11 4.38 -15.50
C ALA A 101 -1.41 5.20 -16.58
N ASN A 102 -0.28 4.70 -17.11
CA ASN A 102 0.42 5.34 -18.22
C ASN A 102 -0.46 5.44 -19.49
N ALA A 103 -1.18 4.37 -19.83
CA ALA A 103 -2.11 4.36 -20.96
C ALA A 103 -3.22 5.41 -20.80
N ALA A 104 -3.80 5.51 -19.60
CA ALA A 104 -4.86 6.47 -19.30
C ALA A 104 -4.35 7.91 -19.43
N CYS A 105 -3.17 8.19 -18.85
CA CYS A 105 -2.54 9.51 -18.94
C CYS A 105 -2.22 9.92 -20.38
N ARG A 106 -1.76 9.00 -21.24
CA ARG A 106 -1.36 9.33 -22.61
C ARG A 106 -2.54 9.42 -23.58
N THR A 107 -3.61 8.67 -23.34
CA THR A 107 -4.76 8.58 -24.26
C THR A 107 -5.96 9.42 -23.83
N GLY A 108 -6.10 9.70 -22.53
CA GLY A 108 -7.31 10.31 -21.96
C GLY A 108 -8.52 9.37 -21.93
N GLU A 109 -8.33 8.10 -22.30
CA GLU A 109 -9.41 7.12 -22.41
C GLU A 109 -9.59 6.30 -21.13
N LYS A 110 -10.76 5.66 -21.00
CA LYS A 110 -10.94 4.60 -20.01
C LYS A 110 -10.05 3.41 -20.36
N VAL A 111 -9.29 2.93 -19.37
CA VAL A 111 -8.37 1.81 -19.52
C VAL A 111 -8.86 0.58 -18.77
N THR A 112 -8.70 -0.59 -19.39
CA THR A 112 -9.01 -1.90 -18.81
C THR A 112 -7.89 -2.89 -19.14
N PHE A 113 -7.80 -4.00 -18.40
CA PHE A 113 -6.92 -5.12 -18.71
C PHE A 113 -7.74 -6.30 -19.24
N ASP A 114 -7.35 -6.87 -20.39
CA ASP A 114 -7.95 -8.09 -20.91
C ASP A 114 -7.15 -9.30 -20.42
N GLU A 115 -7.71 -10.03 -19.46
CA GLU A 115 -7.06 -11.20 -18.86
C GLU A 115 -6.80 -12.35 -19.85
N LYS A 116 -7.60 -12.45 -20.93
CA LYS A 116 -7.44 -13.54 -21.91
C LYS A 116 -6.26 -13.31 -22.83
N THR A 117 -6.09 -12.08 -23.28
CA THR A 117 -5.01 -11.69 -24.20
C THR A 117 -3.79 -11.15 -23.46
N GLN A 118 -3.92 -10.86 -22.17
CA GLN A 118 -2.93 -10.19 -21.32
C GLN A 118 -2.53 -8.80 -21.83
N GLU A 119 -3.47 -8.10 -22.46
CA GLU A 119 -3.26 -6.78 -23.06
C GLU A 119 -3.89 -5.66 -22.22
N VAL A 120 -3.21 -4.51 -22.19
CA VAL A 120 -3.80 -3.28 -21.66
C VAL A 120 -4.57 -2.59 -22.79
N MET A 121 -5.83 -2.30 -22.54
CA MET A 121 -6.77 -1.76 -23.51
C MET A 121 -7.12 -0.31 -23.17
N ALA A 122 -7.00 0.61 -24.12
CA ALA A 122 -7.42 2.00 -23.99
C ALA A 122 -8.44 2.32 -25.09
N GLY A 123 -9.63 2.83 -24.73
CA GLY A 123 -10.68 3.14 -25.70
C GLY A 123 -11.11 1.92 -26.56
N GLY A 124 -11.00 0.71 -26.00
CA GLY A 124 -11.33 -0.54 -26.68
C GLY A 124 -10.26 -1.07 -27.65
N LYS A 125 -9.06 -0.48 -27.68
CA LYS A 125 -7.93 -0.95 -28.51
C LYS A 125 -6.72 -1.29 -27.66
N VAL A 126 -5.88 -2.21 -28.13
CA VAL A 126 -4.60 -2.53 -27.50
C VAL A 126 -3.75 -1.26 -27.42
N PHE A 127 -3.30 -0.92 -26.22
CA PHE A 127 -2.44 0.24 -25.99
C PHE A 127 -1.04 -0.02 -26.56
N LYS A 128 -0.56 0.91 -27.39
CA LYS A 128 0.78 0.91 -27.97
C LYS A 128 1.45 2.26 -27.66
N TYR A 129 2.74 2.22 -27.32
CA TYR A 129 3.47 3.36 -26.76
C TYR A 129 4.26 4.16 -27.78
#